data_AF-A0A5K1HH80-F1
#
_entry.id   AF-A0A5K1HH80-F1
#
_cell.length_a   1.000
_cell.length_b   1.000
_cell.length_c   1.000
_cell.angle_alpha   90.00
_cell.angle_beta   90.00
_cell.angle_gamma   90.00
#
_symmetry.space_group_name_H-M   'P 1'
#
loop_
_entity.id
_entity.type
_entity.pdbx_description
1 polymer ?
#
loop_
_entity_poly.entity_id
_entity_poly.type
_entity_poly.pdbx_seq_one_letter_code
_entity_poly.pdbx_strand_id
1 'polypeptide(L)'
;SAKPYLATRGATVHGDYGEIFYEGDTLVTFIYEKSRSGDITHGLPKVEQVLEVRSIDSISMNLEKRVEGWNEHITGILGIPWGFLIGAELTIAQSRISLVNKIQKVYRSQGVQIHNKHIEIIVRQITSKVLVSEDGMSNVFSPGELIGLLRAERAGRALEEAICYRAVLLGITRASLNTQSFISEASFQETARVLAKAALRGRIDWLKGLKENVVLGG
;
A
#
# COMPACT_ATOMS: atom_id res chain seq x y z
N SER A 1 -14.57 39.91 -10.32
CA SER A 1 -13.64 38.78 -10.57
C SER A 1 -13.73 37.83 -9.38
N ALA A 2 -14.17 36.59 -9.57
CA ALA A 2 -14.35 35.64 -8.47
C ALA A 2 -13.03 34.94 -8.13
N LYS A 3 -12.66 34.89 -6.84
CA LYS A 3 -11.49 34.14 -6.35
C LYS A 3 -11.98 32.88 -5.63
N PRO A 4 -11.80 31.68 -6.20
CA PRO A 4 -12.20 30.45 -5.54
C PRO A 4 -11.26 30.12 -4.37
N TYR A 5 -11.81 29.63 -3.26
CA TYR A 5 -11.07 29.13 -2.10
C TYR A 5 -11.40 27.65 -1.88
N LEU A 6 -10.38 26.83 -1.61
CA LEU A 6 -10.54 25.40 -1.37
C LEU A 6 -10.63 25.12 0.14
N ALA A 7 -11.63 24.35 0.54
CA ALA A 7 -11.81 23.90 1.93
C ALA A 7 -11.62 22.38 2.07
N THR A 8 -11.18 21.94 3.24
CA THR A 8 -11.05 20.50 3.55
C THR A 8 -12.40 19.95 3.98
N ARG A 9 -12.68 18.68 3.67
CA ARG A 9 -13.92 17.99 4.07
C ARG A 9 -14.08 18.02 5.59
N GLY A 10 -15.19 18.59 6.08
CA GLY A 10 -15.48 18.77 7.50
C GLY A 10 -15.18 20.16 8.07
N ALA A 11 -14.72 21.11 7.24
CA ALA A 11 -14.71 22.53 7.61
C ALA A 11 -16.15 23.07 7.65
N THR A 12 -16.44 23.93 8.62
CA THR A 12 -17.71 24.67 8.68
C THR A 12 -17.55 25.93 7.85
N VAL A 13 -18.31 26.02 6.76
CA VAL A 13 -18.42 27.24 5.96
C VAL A 13 -19.40 28.16 6.67
N HIS A 14 -18.99 29.40 6.88
CA HIS A 14 -19.84 30.42 7.46
C HIS A 14 -20.41 31.26 6.34
N GLY A 15 -21.72 31.31 6.26
CA GLY A 15 -22.44 32.08 5.27
C GLY A 15 -23.20 31.25 4.24
N ASP A 16 -24.31 31.82 3.79
CA ASP A 16 -25.16 31.24 2.77
C ASP A 16 -24.94 31.89 1.40
N TYR A 17 -25.37 31.20 0.34
CA TYR A 17 -25.22 31.69 -1.02
C TYR A 17 -25.95 33.03 -1.22
N GLY A 18 -25.21 34.08 -1.58
CA GLY A 18 -25.74 35.42 -1.84
C GLY A 18 -25.53 36.44 -0.73
N GLU A 19 -24.92 36.05 0.39
CA GLU A 19 -24.53 37.00 1.44
C GLU A 19 -23.32 37.84 1.05
N ILE A 20 -23.30 39.09 1.53
CA ILE A 20 -22.23 40.06 1.28
C ILE A 20 -21.25 39.97 2.46
N PHE A 21 -19.98 39.68 2.16
CA PHE A 21 -18.90 39.65 3.14
C PHE A 21 -17.98 40.85 2.98
N TYR A 22 -17.45 41.33 4.09
CA TYR A 22 -16.46 42.40 4.14
C TYR A 22 -15.05 41.83 4.38
N GLU A 23 -14.04 42.63 4.06
CA GLU A 23 -12.65 42.27 4.30
C GLU A 23 -12.38 42.11 5.79
N GLY A 24 -12.03 40.89 6.22
CA GLY A 24 -11.85 40.51 7.62
C GLY A 24 -12.86 39.47 8.14
N ASP A 25 -13.95 39.23 7.41
CA ASP A 25 -14.95 38.23 7.80
C ASP A 25 -14.42 36.80 7.68
N THR A 26 -14.79 35.96 8.65
CA THR A 26 -14.36 34.55 8.67
C THR A 26 -15.28 33.73 7.77
N LEU A 27 -14.82 33.41 6.56
CA LEU A 27 -15.60 32.62 5.59
C LEU A 27 -15.65 31.11 5.91
N VAL A 28 -14.58 30.57 6.50
CA VAL A 28 -14.45 29.13 6.76
C VAL A 28 -13.72 28.90 8.08
N THR A 29 -14.29 28.08 8.96
CA THR A 29 -13.59 27.56 10.14
C THR A 29 -13.12 26.13 9.89
N PHE A 30 -11.82 25.93 10.04
CA PHE A 30 -11.21 24.61 9.94
C PHE A 30 -11.16 23.97 11.33
N ILE A 31 -11.85 22.84 11.49
CA ILE A 31 -11.69 22.01 12.68
C ILE A 31 -10.37 21.24 12.51
N TYR A 32 -9.36 21.62 13.29
CA TYR A 32 -8.12 20.86 13.40
C TYR A 32 -7.93 20.41 14.85
N GLU A 33 -7.68 19.13 15.02
CA GLU A 33 -7.39 18.56 16.32
C GLU A 33 -5.91 18.81 16.62
N LYS A 34 -5.63 19.69 17.59
CA LYS A 34 -4.28 19.93 18.09
C LYS A 34 -4.07 19.08 19.34
N SER A 35 -3.44 17.92 19.18
CA SER A 35 -2.96 17.10 20.30
C SER A 35 -2.03 17.94 21.18
N ARG A 36 -2.48 18.27 22.40
CA ARG A 36 -1.58 18.75 23.45
C ARG A 36 -0.73 17.58 23.91
N SER A 37 0.56 17.81 24.14
CA SER A 37 1.63 16.82 24.33
C SER A 37 1.51 15.89 25.56
N GLY A 38 0.34 15.78 26.18
CA GLY A 38 0.09 14.86 27.30
C GLY A 38 -0.17 13.41 26.86
N ASP A 39 -0.46 13.16 25.58
CA ASP A 39 -0.97 11.86 25.09
C ASP A 39 -0.13 11.27 23.94
N ILE A 40 1.19 11.19 24.15
CA ILE A 40 2.18 10.79 23.14
C ILE A 40 2.15 9.26 22.87
N THR A 41 1.67 8.47 23.82
CA THR A 41 1.76 7.00 23.82
C THR A 41 0.80 6.33 22.82
N HIS A 42 -0.23 7.03 22.34
CA HIS A 42 -1.30 6.43 21.53
C HIS A 42 -1.03 6.40 20.01
N GLY A 43 -0.05 7.15 19.50
CA GLY A 43 0.19 7.19 18.05
C GLY A 43 1.04 6.04 17.51
N LEU A 44 1.94 5.46 18.32
CA LEU A 44 2.76 4.32 17.89
C LEU A 44 1.92 3.06 17.59
N PRO A 45 0.95 2.65 18.46
CA PRO A 45 0.03 1.56 18.14
C PRO A 45 -0.80 1.82 16.90
N LYS A 46 -1.16 3.08 16.65
CA LYS A 46 -1.94 3.47 15.47
C LYS A 46 -1.14 3.35 14.17
N VAL A 47 0.15 3.71 14.19
CA VAL A 47 1.05 3.47 13.05
C VAL A 47 1.26 1.98 12.83
N GLU A 48 1.49 1.21 13.90
CA GLU A 48 1.65 -0.24 13.82
C GLU A 48 0.43 -0.93 13.20
N GLN A 49 -0.78 -0.57 13.60
CA GLN A 49 -2.02 -1.10 13.01
C GLN A 49 -2.17 -0.79 11.51
N VAL A 50 -1.65 0.35 11.05
CA VAL A 50 -1.64 0.71 9.63
C VAL A 50 -0.56 -0.08 8.89
N LEU A 51 0.63 -0.23 9.47
CA LEU A 51 1.75 -0.98 8.89
C LEU A 51 1.51 -2.49 8.84
N GLU A 52 0.75 -3.03 9.79
CA GLU A 52 0.33 -4.44 9.80
C GLU A 52 -0.93 -4.70 8.97
N VAL A 53 -1.47 -3.69 8.29
CA VAL A 53 -2.66 -3.81 7.44
C VAL A 53 -3.92 -4.25 8.22
N ARG A 54 -3.91 -4.19 9.57
CA ARG A 54 -5.01 -4.67 10.44
C ARG A 54 -6.25 -3.77 10.44
N SER A 55 -6.12 -2.52 10.00
CA SER A 55 -7.18 -1.49 10.03
C SER A 55 -7.63 -1.04 8.62
N ILE A 56 -7.18 -1.76 7.60
CA ILE A 56 -7.30 -1.36 6.19
C ILE A 56 -8.62 -1.81 5.57
N ASP A 57 -9.47 -2.55 6.28
CA ASP A 57 -10.78 -3.00 5.77
C ASP A 57 -11.61 -1.83 5.19
N SER A 58 -11.57 -0.65 5.81
CA SER A 58 -12.26 0.56 5.31
C SER A 58 -11.62 1.19 4.06
N ILE A 59 -10.30 1.07 3.88
CA ILE A 59 -9.58 1.59 2.70
C ILE A 59 -9.71 0.60 1.55
N SER A 60 -9.56 -0.69 1.85
CA SER A 60 -9.75 -1.80 0.93
C SER A 60 -11.13 -1.77 0.33
N MET A 61 -12.20 -1.64 1.15
CA MET A 61 -13.58 -1.56 0.62
C MET A 61 -13.85 -0.33 -0.25
N ASN A 62 -13.25 0.83 0.05
CA ASN A 62 -13.43 2.02 -0.79
C ASN A 62 -12.64 1.92 -2.10
N LEU A 63 -11.41 1.38 -2.03
CA LEU A 63 -10.58 1.12 -3.21
C LEU A 63 -11.20 0.05 -4.10
N GLU A 64 -11.62 -1.07 -3.54
CA GLU A 64 -12.21 -2.20 -4.26
C GLU A 64 -13.47 -1.76 -5.01
N LYS A 65 -14.38 -0.99 -4.37
CA LYS A 65 -15.55 -0.42 -5.05
C LYS A 65 -15.19 0.56 -6.17
N ARG A 66 -14.17 1.39 -6.00
CA ARG A 66 -13.70 2.32 -7.04
C ARG A 66 -13.01 1.60 -8.19
N VAL A 67 -12.33 0.51 -7.89
CA VAL A 67 -11.59 -0.32 -8.84
C VAL A 67 -12.53 -1.21 -9.62
N GLU A 68 -13.56 -1.80 -8.99
CA GLU A 68 -14.64 -2.53 -9.68
C GLU A 68 -15.33 -1.63 -10.70
N GLY A 69 -15.75 -0.43 -10.27
CA GLY A 69 -16.38 0.54 -11.18
C GLY A 69 -15.46 0.94 -12.35
N TRP A 70 -14.15 1.08 -12.12
CA TRP A 70 -13.18 1.33 -13.20
C TRP A 70 -12.98 0.09 -14.09
N ASN A 71 -12.91 -1.09 -13.50
CA ASN A 71 -12.66 -2.35 -14.20
C ASN A 71 -13.81 -2.69 -15.15
N GLU A 72 -15.07 -2.44 -14.75
CA GLU A 72 -16.24 -2.59 -15.64
C GLU A 72 -16.11 -1.69 -16.88
N HIS A 73 -15.74 -0.42 -16.70
CA HIS A 73 -15.60 0.53 -17.82
C HIS A 73 -14.40 0.20 -18.72
N ILE A 74 -13.26 -0.19 -18.16
CA ILE A 74 -12.06 -0.51 -18.95
C ILE A 74 -12.21 -1.85 -19.66
N THR A 75 -12.80 -2.87 -19.02
CA THR A 75 -13.03 -4.19 -19.63
C THR A 75 -13.90 -4.08 -20.87
N GLY A 76 -14.89 -3.18 -20.87
CA GLY A 76 -15.72 -2.88 -22.05
C GLY A 76 -14.98 -2.20 -23.20
N ILE A 77 -13.86 -1.49 -22.92
CA ILE A 77 -13.14 -0.68 -23.92
C ILE A 77 -11.87 -1.38 -24.44
N LEU A 78 -11.09 -2.00 -23.57
CA LEU A 78 -9.77 -2.58 -23.88
C LEU A 78 -9.73 -4.12 -23.77
N GLY A 79 -10.83 -4.75 -23.35
CA GLY A 79 -10.91 -6.19 -23.09
C GLY A 79 -10.43 -6.59 -21.69
N ILE A 80 -10.69 -7.86 -21.35
CA ILE A 80 -10.50 -8.46 -20.01
C ILE A 80 -9.03 -8.39 -19.50
N PRO A 81 -7.99 -8.69 -20.30
CA PRO A 81 -6.61 -8.71 -19.80
C PRO A 81 -6.08 -7.33 -19.39
N TRP A 82 -6.43 -6.28 -20.14
CA TRP A 82 -5.95 -4.92 -19.90
C TRP A 82 -6.70 -4.22 -18.76
N GLY A 83 -8.00 -4.50 -18.60
CA GLY A 83 -8.79 -4.00 -17.46
C GLY A 83 -8.22 -4.43 -16.11
N PHE A 84 -7.89 -5.71 -15.99
CA PHE A 84 -7.35 -6.25 -14.75
C PHE A 84 -5.97 -5.70 -14.42
N LEU A 85 -5.08 -5.60 -15.41
CA LEU A 85 -3.72 -5.06 -15.24
C LEU A 85 -3.75 -3.59 -14.82
N ILE A 86 -4.50 -2.75 -15.54
CA ILE A 86 -4.61 -1.32 -15.23
C ILE A 86 -5.29 -1.10 -13.87
N GLY A 87 -6.32 -1.89 -13.56
CA GLY A 87 -7.01 -1.86 -12.28
C GLY A 87 -6.07 -2.18 -11.11
N ALA A 88 -5.24 -3.21 -11.25
CA ALA A 88 -4.26 -3.59 -10.22
C ALA A 88 -3.21 -2.50 -9.99
N GLU A 89 -2.64 -1.93 -11.05
CA GLU A 89 -1.65 -0.85 -10.97
C GLU A 89 -2.23 0.41 -10.31
N LEU A 90 -3.46 0.79 -10.68
CA LEU A 90 -4.16 1.92 -10.08
C LEU A 90 -4.40 1.68 -8.58
N THR A 91 -4.81 0.47 -8.21
CA THR A 91 -5.04 0.06 -6.82
C THR A 91 -3.76 0.17 -6.00
N ILE A 92 -2.63 -0.30 -6.54
CA ILE A 92 -1.32 -0.21 -5.90
C ILE A 92 -0.93 1.25 -5.70
N ALA A 93 -1.03 2.08 -6.75
CA ALA A 93 -0.67 3.49 -6.68
C ALA A 93 -1.52 4.25 -5.65
N GLN A 94 -2.84 4.07 -5.67
CA GLN A 94 -3.75 4.70 -4.71
C GLN A 94 -3.49 4.21 -3.28
N SER A 95 -3.23 2.92 -3.10
CA SER A 95 -2.88 2.35 -1.79
C SER A 95 -1.60 2.98 -1.24
N ARG A 96 -0.56 3.13 -2.07
CA ARG A 96 0.70 3.75 -1.66
C ARG A 96 0.49 5.18 -1.15
N ILE A 97 -0.24 6.00 -1.92
CA ILE A 97 -0.53 7.39 -1.55
C ILE A 97 -1.35 7.46 -0.26
N SER A 98 -2.40 6.64 -0.15
CA SER A 98 -3.27 6.59 1.03
C SER A 98 -2.50 6.20 2.30
N LEU A 99 -1.65 5.18 2.21
CA LEU A 99 -0.82 4.70 3.32
C LEU A 99 0.18 5.77 3.77
N VAL A 100 0.93 6.36 2.84
CA VAL A 100 1.90 7.42 3.16
C VAL A 100 1.19 8.58 3.86
N ASN A 101 0.06 9.05 3.33
CA ASN A 101 -0.68 10.16 3.92
C ASN A 101 -1.23 9.85 5.32
N LYS A 102 -1.73 8.63 5.55
CA LYS A 102 -2.23 8.21 6.86
C LYS A 102 -1.10 8.18 7.91
N ILE A 103 0.02 7.55 7.59
CA ILE A 103 1.17 7.45 8.50
C ILE A 103 1.75 8.85 8.76
N GLN A 104 1.91 9.68 7.71
CA GLN A 104 2.39 11.05 7.84
C GLN A 104 1.50 11.90 8.75
N LYS A 105 0.17 11.74 8.67
CA LYS A 105 -0.77 12.47 9.53
C LYS A 105 -0.55 12.17 11.00
N VAL A 106 -0.32 10.89 11.34
CA VAL A 106 -0.07 10.47 12.73
C VAL A 106 1.25 11.06 13.24
N TYR A 107 2.34 10.95 12.50
CA TYR A 107 3.63 11.53 12.92
C TYR A 107 3.58 13.06 13.03
N ARG A 108 2.89 13.73 12.09
CA ARG A 108 2.68 15.19 12.18
C ARG A 108 1.88 15.60 13.41
N SER A 109 0.85 14.84 13.80
CA SER A 109 0.11 15.10 15.05
C SER A 109 0.95 14.89 16.30
N GLN A 110 2.02 14.08 16.23
CA GLN A 110 2.98 13.89 17.32
C GLN A 110 4.11 14.93 17.30
N GLY A 111 4.11 15.87 16.35
CA GLY A 111 5.18 16.86 16.19
C GLY A 111 6.47 16.28 15.59
N VAL A 112 6.46 15.03 15.11
CA VAL A 112 7.62 14.39 14.49
C VAL A 112 7.61 14.67 12.99
N GLN A 113 8.68 15.29 12.49
CA GLN A 113 8.87 15.52 11.06
C GLN A 113 9.65 14.37 10.44
N ILE A 114 8.98 13.54 9.65
CA ILE A 114 9.58 12.48 8.84
C ILE A 114 9.37 12.82 7.37
N HIS A 115 10.42 12.69 6.56
CA HIS A 115 10.30 12.86 5.11
C HIS A 115 9.58 11.65 4.49
N ASN A 116 8.67 11.92 3.55
CA ASN A 116 7.91 10.89 2.82
C ASN A 116 8.75 9.74 2.27
N LYS A 117 9.99 9.98 1.81
CA LYS A 117 10.90 8.95 1.28
C LYS A 117 11.09 7.78 2.25
N HIS A 118 11.17 8.04 3.55
CA HIS A 118 11.34 6.98 4.55
C HIS A 118 10.08 6.11 4.69
N ILE A 119 8.91 6.73 4.64
CA ILE A 119 7.63 6.03 4.72
C ILE A 119 7.37 5.25 3.43
N GLU A 120 7.70 5.83 2.27
CA GLU A 120 7.60 5.20 0.97
C GLU A 120 8.42 3.91 0.87
N ILE A 121 9.63 3.87 1.47
CA ILE A 121 10.44 2.65 1.53
C ILE A 121 9.68 1.52 2.21
N ILE A 122 8.99 1.81 3.32
CA ILE A 122 8.20 0.82 4.07
C ILE A 122 6.95 0.43 3.28
N VAL A 123 6.21 1.41 2.75
CA VAL A 123 4.98 1.19 1.98
C VAL A 123 5.25 0.41 0.69
N ARG A 124 6.44 0.56 0.10
CA ARG A 124 6.89 -0.28 -1.02
C ARG A 124 7.01 -1.75 -0.62
N GLN A 125 7.42 -2.06 0.61
CA GLN A 125 7.47 -3.45 1.09
C GLN A 125 6.06 -4.02 1.31
N ILE A 126 5.13 -3.23 1.85
CA ILE A 126 3.72 -3.61 2.05
C ILE A 126 3.03 -3.91 0.70
N THR A 127 3.38 -3.17 -0.35
CA THR A 127 2.81 -3.29 -1.71
C THR A 127 3.68 -4.11 -2.67
N SER A 128 4.61 -4.92 -2.15
CA SER A 128 5.61 -5.63 -2.96
C SER A 128 5.09 -6.93 -3.60
N LYS A 129 3.91 -7.40 -3.18
CA LYS A 129 3.35 -8.69 -3.59
C LYS A 129 2.00 -8.53 -4.27
N VAL A 130 1.73 -9.44 -5.19
CA VAL A 130 0.47 -9.55 -5.93
C VAL A 130 0.05 -11.01 -6.00
N LEU A 131 -1.26 -11.25 -6.09
CA LEU A 131 -1.85 -12.57 -6.17
C LEU A 131 -2.28 -12.84 -7.60
N VAL A 132 -1.84 -13.95 -8.18
CA VAL A 132 -2.16 -14.31 -9.56
C VAL A 132 -3.65 -14.65 -9.67
N SER A 133 -4.34 -14.05 -10.63
CA SER A 133 -5.77 -14.31 -10.86
C SER A 133 -5.99 -15.67 -11.50
N GLU A 134 -7.12 -16.30 -11.19
CA GLU A 134 -7.53 -17.56 -11.82
C GLU A 134 -7.96 -17.35 -13.28
N ASP A 135 -8.42 -16.13 -13.62
CA ASP A 135 -8.94 -15.78 -14.94
C ASP A 135 -7.84 -15.53 -16.00
N GLY A 136 -6.56 -15.75 -15.66
CA GLY A 136 -5.42 -15.50 -16.53
C GLY A 136 -4.83 -16.77 -17.16
N MET A 137 -4.75 -16.82 -18.49
CA MET A 137 -4.15 -17.91 -19.27
C MET A 137 -2.60 -17.87 -19.29
N SER A 138 -1.93 -17.52 -18.18
CA SER A 138 -0.46 -17.51 -18.16
C SER A 138 0.10 -18.78 -17.51
N ASN A 139 0.73 -19.64 -18.30
CA ASN A 139 1.27 -20.95 -17.88
C ASN A 139 2.44 -20.86 -16.87
N VAL A 140 2.93 -19.66 -16.56
CA VAL A 140 4.16 -19.43 -15.79
C VAL A 140 3.93 -19.43 -14.28
N PHE A 141 2.73 -19.08 -13.82
CA PHE A 141 2.40 -19.02 -12.41
C PHE A 141 1.14 -19.82 -12.09
N SER A 142 1.06 -20.34 -10.87
CA SER A 142 -0.14 -21.05 -10.43
C SER A 142 -1.24 -20.04 -10.05
N PRO A 143 -2.51 -20.32 -10.35
CA PRO A 143 -3.63 -19.53 -9.85
C PRO A 143 -3.57 -19.38 -8.32
N GLY A 144 -3.79 -18.16 -7.82
CA GLY A 144 -3.70 -17.85 -6.39
C GLY A 144 -2.27 -17.78 -5.83
N GLU A 145 -1.24 -17.98 -6.65
CA GLU A 145 0.15 -17.85 -6.21
C GLU A 145 0.47 -16.40 -5.83
N LEU A 146 1.11 -16.24 -4.67
CA LEU A 146 1.59 -14.94 -4.21
C LEU A 146 3.00 -14.68 -4.77
N ILE A 147 3.10 -13.76 -5.71
CA ILE A 147 4.35 -13.43 -6.41
C ILE A 147 4.81 -12.00 -6.11
N GLY A 148 6.09 -11.73 -6.35
CA GLY A 148 6.61 -10.36 -6.28
C GLY A 148 6.13 -9.52 -7.45
N LEU A 149 5.67 -8.30 -7.20
CA LEU A 149 5.20 -7.36 -8.23
C LEU A 149 6.24 -7.21 -9.36
N LEU A 150 7.51 -6.96 -8.99
CA LEU A 150 8.61 -6.86 -9.97
C LEU A 150 8.86 -8.15 -10.76
N ARG A 151 8.54 -9.32 -10.20
CA ARG A 151 8.66 -10.61 -10.91
C ARG A 151 7.51 -10.77 -11.89
N ALA A 152 6.29 -10.38 -11.51
CA ALA A 152 5.12 -10.36 -12.38
C ALA A 152 5.34 -9.43 -13.58
N GLU A 153 5.77 -8.19 -13.33
CA GLU A 153 6.05 -7.20 -14.38
C GLU A 153 7.13 -7.70 -15.36
N ARG A 154 8.22 -8.29 -14.85
CA ARG A 154 9.29 -8.83 -15.70
C ARG A 154 8.83 -10.02 -16.53
N ALA A 155 8.05 -10.93 -15.94
CA ALA A 155 7.52 -12.08 -16.66
C ALA A 155 6.55 -11.64 -17.76
N GLY A 156 5.66 -10.68 -17.50
CA GLY A 156 4.76 -10.16 -18.52
C GLY A 156 5.50 -9.49 -19.68
N ARG A 157 6.56 -8.71 -19.38
CA ARG A 157 7.42 -8.14 -20.43
C ARG A 157 8.16 -9.20 -21.25
N ALA A 158 8.62 -10.28 -20.62
CA ALA A 158 9.37 -11.33 -21.30
C ALA A 158 8.48 -12.22 -22.19
N LEU A 159 7.21 -12.38 -21.81
CA LEU A 159 6.23 -13.15 -22.57
C LEU A 159 5.47 -12.31 -23.61
N GLU A 160 5.66 -10.98 -23.58
CA GLU A 160 4.83 -10.03 -24.33
C GLU A 160 3.32 -10.16 -24.02
N GLU A 161 2.99 -10.70 -22.84
CA GLU A 161 1.63 -11.00 -22.39
C GLU A 161 1.32 -10.28 -21.06
N ALA A 162 0.10 -9.76 -20.95
CA ALA A 162 -0.38 -9.18 -19.71
C ALA A 162 -0.69 -10.29 -18.69
N ILE A 163 0.11 -10.38 -17.62
CA ILE A 163 -0.17 -11.29 -16.52
C ILE A 163 -1.24 -10.68 -15.64
N CYS A 164 -2.38 -11.36 -15.52
CA CYS A 164 -3.47 -10.92 -14.66
C CYS A 164 -3.12 -11.20 -13.19
N TYR A 165 -2.91 -10.15 -12.39
CA TYR A 165 -2.76 -10.26 -10.93
C TYR A 165 -3.60 -9.23 -10.15
N ARG A 166 -4.02 -9.58 -8.93
CA ARG A 166 -4.71 -8.70 -7.98
C ARG A 166 -3.69 -8.12 -7.00
N ALA A 167 -3.81 -6.82 -6.73
CA ALA A 167 -3.00 -6.15 -5.72
C ALA A 167 -3.32 -6.68 -4.31
N VAL A 168 -2.31 -7.02 -3.52
CA VAL A 168 -2.47 -7.45 -2.13
C VAL A 168 -1.55 -6.63 -1.23
N LEU A 169 -2.12 -6.10 -0.15
CA LEU A 169 -1.34 -5.41 0.88
C LEU A 169 -0.96 -6.41 1.97
N LEU A 170 0.35 -6.56 2.21
CA LEU A 170 0.86 -7.42 3.27
C LEU A 170 1.41 -6.56 4.41
N GLY A 171 0.95 -6.81 5.63
CA GLY A 171 1.53 -6.22 6.83
C GLY A 171 3.04 -6.50 6.93
N ILE A 172 3.80 -5.63 7.58
CA ILE A 172 5.27 -5.73 7.64
C ILE A 172 5.75 -7.09 8.17
N THR A 173 5.06 -7.70 9.15
CA THR A 173 5.36 -9.05 9.64
C THR A 173 5.20 -10.10 8.53
N ARG A 174 4.06 -10.09 7.83
CA ARG A 174 3.78 -11.04 6.73
C ARG A 174 4.69 -10.81 5.53
N ALA A 175 4.99 -9.56 5.20
CA ALA A 175 5.92 -9.21 4.13
C ALA A 175 7.34 -9.71 4.42
N SER A 176 7.78 -9.57 5.68
CA SER A 176 9.09 -10.05 6.15
C SER A 176 9.19 -11.58 6.17
N LEU A 177 8.08 -12.28 6.45
CA LEU A 177 7.99 -13.74 6.36
C LEU A 177 7.78 -14.26 4.93
N ASN A 178 7.65 -13.37 3.94
CA ASN A 178 7.43 -13.73 2.54
C ASN A 178 8.56 -13.20 1.63
N THR A 179 9.79 -13.18 2.13
CA THR A 179 10.96 -12.80 1.34
C THR A 179 11.35 -13.90 0.34
N GLN A 180 12.17 -13.55 -0.65
CA GLN A 180 12.72 -14.54 -1.59
C GLN A 180 13.77 -15.43 -0.91
N SER A 181 14.58 -14.83 -0.05
CA SER A 181 15.55 -15.53 0.76
C SER A 181 14.91 -16.18 1.97
N PHE A 182 15.16 -17.48 2.14
CA PHE A 182 14.73 -18.19 3.33
C PHE A 182 15.68 -17.94 4.51
N ILE A 183 16.94 -17.55 4.28
CA ILE A 183 17.89 -17.17 5.33
C ILE A 183 17.44 -15.86 5.99
N SER A 184 17.05 -14.87 5.18
CA SER A 184 16.46 -13.62 5.65
C SER A 184 15.11 -13.84 6.35
N GLU A 185 14.27 -14.74 5.84
CA GLU A 185 13.00 -15.14 6.46
C GLU A 185 13.22 -15.79 7.84
N ALA A 186 14.11 -16.79 7.92
CA ALA A 186 14.36 -17.60 9.12
C ALA A 186 14.99 -16.80 10.26
N SER A 187 15.72 -15.74 9.92
CA SER A 187 16.34 -14.82 10.88
C SER A 187 15.41 -13.70 11.33
N PHE A 188 14.21 -13.57 10.75
CA PHE A 188 13.17 -12.66 11.26
C PHE A 188 12.44 -13.34 12.42
N GLN A 189 11.65 -14.39 12.14
CA GLN A 189 10.89 -15.17 13.12
C GLN A 189 10.63 -16.60 12.60
N GLU A 190 10.08 -17.47 13.48
CA GLU A 190 9.59 -18.81 13.11
C GLU A 190 10.63 -19.73 12.44
N THR A 191 11.91 -19.62 12.84
CA THR A 191 13.09 -20.23 12.21
C THR A 191 12.89 -21.71 11.84
N ALA A 192 12.39 -22.53 12.77
CA ALA A 192 12.18 -23.96 12.54
C ALA A 192 11.18 -24.24 11.41
N ARG A 193 10.05 -23.50 11.39
CA ARG A 193 9.02 -23.62 10.34
C ARG A 193 9.57 -23.20 8.98
N VAL A 194 10.33 -22.10 8.94
CA VAL A 194 10.90 -21.55 7.72
C VAL A 194 11.91 -22.52 7.10
N LEU A 195 12.85 -23.03 7.89
CA LEU A 195 13.87 -23.96 7.43
C LEU A 195 13.26 -25.30 6.99
N ALA A 196 12.30 -25.85 7.73
CA ALA A 196 11.59 -27.06 7.33
C ALA A 196 10.89 -26.88 5.98
N LYS A 197 10.18 -25.76 5.79
CA LYS A 197 9.51 -25.43 4.52
C LYS A 197 10.51 -25.25 3.37
N ALA A 198 11.67 -24.64 3.64
CA ALA A 198 12.73 -24.48 2.64
C ALA A 198 13.34 -25.82 2.23
N ALA A 199 13.62 -26.70 3.19
CA ALA A 199 14.16 -28.04 2.96
C ALA A 199 13.18 -28.91 2.16
N LEU A 200 11.89 -28.94 2.55
CA LEU A 200 10.86 -29.69 1.85
C LEU A 200 10.67 -29.24 0.39
N ARG A 201 10.89 -27.95 0.11
CA ARG A 201 10.77 -27.38 -1.24
C ARG A 201 12.10 -27.35 -2.01
N GLY A 202 13.21 -27.78 -1.40
CA GLY A 202 14.55 -27.65 -1.97
C GLY A 202 14.90 -26.21 -2.38
N ARG A 203 14.52 -25.20 -1.58
CA ARG A 203 14.77 -23.79 -1.91
C ARG A 203 16.27 -23.48 -1.94
N ILE A 204 16.69 -22.74 -2.95
CA ILE A 204 18.06 -22.22 -3.11
C ILE A 204 18.05 -20.72 -2.84
N ASP A 205 18.96 -20.25 -2.00
CA ASP A 205 19.17 -18.83 -1.70
C ASP A 205 20.28 -18.26 -2.58
N TRP A 206 20.04 -17.08 -3.15
CA TRP A 206 20.97 -16.43 -4.09
C TRP A 206 21.74 -15.26 -3.47
N LEU A 207 21.60 -15.03 -2.16
CA LEU A 207 22.37 -14.03 -1.40
C LEU A 207 22.27 -12.61 -1.95
N LYS A 208 21.11 -12.25 -2.48
CA LYS A 208 20.86 -10.92 -3.07
C LYS A 208 20.59 -9.86 -2.01
N GLY A 209 20.19 -10.29 -0.80
CA GLY A 209 19.85 -9.42 0.31
C GLY A 209 21.04 -9.11 1.21
N LEU A 210 20.98 -8.00 1.93
CA LEU A 210 22.00 -7.63 2.91
C LEU A 210 22.13 -8.68 4.04
N LYS A 211 20.99 -9.16 4.55
CA LYS A 211 20.94 -10.03 5.73
C LYS A 211 21.56 -11.41 5.48
N GLU A 212 21.32 -11.97 4.30
CA GLU A 212 21.97 -13.22 3.86
C GLU A 212 23.49 -13.10 3.85
N ASN A 213 24.01 -12.02 3.26
CA ASN A 213 25.45 -11.78 3.16
C ASN A 213 26.10 -11.60 4.54
N VAL A 214 25.45 -10.83 5.43
CA VAL A 214 25.92 -10.62 6.81
C VAL A 214 25.96 -11.92 7.60
N VAL A 215 24.94 -12.79 7.46
CA VAL A 215 24.89 -14.07 8.20
C VAL A 215 26.00 -15.03 7.75
N LEU A 216 26.40 -14.96 6.48
CA LEU A 216 27.49 -15.78 5.95
C LEU A 216 28.88 -15.16 6.14
N GLY A 217 28.96 -13.95 6.68
CA GLY A 217 30.22 -13.24 6.91
C GLY A 217 30.87 -12.70 5.62
N GLY A 218 30.06 -12.39 4.60
CA GLY A 218 30.49 -11.73 3.37
C GLY A 218 30.73 -10.23 3.52
#